data_AF-C6LMX6-F1
#
_entry.id   AF-C6LMX6-F1
#
_cell.length_a   1.000
_cell.length_b   1.000
_cell.length_c   1.000
_cell.angle_alpha   90.00
_cell.angle_beta   90.00
_cell.angle_gamma   90.00
#
_symmetry.space_group_name_H-M   'P 1'
#
loop_
_entity.id
_entity.type
_entity.pdbx_description
1 polymer ?
#
loop_
_entity_poly.entity_id
_entity_poly.type
_entity_poly.pdbx_seq_one_letter_code
_entity_poly.pdbx_strand_id
1 'polypeptide(L)'
;MSLDVLEMNGLDSMEQRGSQLILKSLGEEGYIRFTISTYTKLKVLIGTEVLKSLTVCVNDVYQELDYYRPEVKDGFSSFEIVAPSRATIGIYFCQYIG
;
A
#
# COMPACT_ATOMS: atom_id res chain seq x y z
N MET A 1 11.95 10.20 7.14
CA MET A 1 11.72 9.33 5.97
C MET A 1 10.93 10.16 4.97
N SER A 2 11.44 10.33 3.76
CA SER A 2 10.70 10.98 2.67
C SER A 2 10.07 9.92 1.79
N LEU A 3 8.78 10.06 1.50
CA LEU A 3 8.07 9.31 0.47
C LEU A 3 7.76 10.30 -0.64
N ASP A 4 8.32 10.06 -1.82
CA ASP A 4 8.05 10.89 -2.98
C ASP A 4 7.09 10.13 -3.90
N VAL A 5 5.85 10.61 -4.00
CA VAL A 5 4.81 9.98 -4.81
C VAL A 5 5.09 10.25 -6.28
N LEU A 6 5.14 9.18 -7.07
CA LEU A 6 5.31 9.24 -8.52
C LEU A 6 3.97 9.21 -9.24
N GLU A 7 3.06 8.37 -8.78
CA GLU A 7 1.78 8.11 -9.44
C GLU A 7 0.75 7.63 -8.42
N MET A 8 -0.51 8.01 -8.60
CA MET A 8 -1.62 7.59 -7.77
C MET A 8 -2.91 7.59 -8.57
N ASN A 9 -3.72 6.53 -8.45
CA ASN A 9 -5.03 6.45 -9.09
C ASN A 9 -6.00 5.66 -8.21
N GLY A 10 -7.29 5.99 -8.29
CA GLY A 10 -8.34 5.31 -7.52
C GLY A 10 -8.26 5.48 -5.99
N LEU A 11 -7.44 6.41 -5.48
CA LEU A 11 -7.37 6.74 -4.05
C LEU A 11 -8.04 8.07 -3.76
N ASP A 12 -8.93 8.11 -2.77
CA ASP A 12 -9.53 9.35 -2.27
C ASP A 12 -8.57 10.11 -1.36
N SER A 13 -7.74 9.37 -0.61
CA SER A 13 -6.73 9.97 0.24
C SER A 13 -5.55 9.03 0.49
N MET A 14 -4.40 9.65 0.70
CA MET A 14 -3.19 9.01 1.18
C MET A 14 -2.63 9.83 2.34
N GLU A 15 -2.26 9.14 3.42
CA GLU A 15 -1.65 9.77 4.60
C GLU A 15 -0.42 8.99 5.05
N GLN A 16 0.69 9.71 5.29
CA GLN A 16 1.89 9.13 5.88
C GLN A 16 2.01 9.53 7.36
N ARG A 17 2.16 8.55 8.26
CA ARG A 17 2.44 8.75 9.69
C ARG A 17 3.69 7.99 10.10
N GLY A 18 4.84 8.67 10.11
CA GLY A 18 6.13 8.02 10.37
C GLY A 18 6.41 6.94 9.32
N SER A 19 6.54 5.70 9.78
CA SER A 19 6.72 4.50 8.92
C SER A 19 5.39 3.81 8.56
N GLN A 20 4.27 4.53 8.67
CA GLN A 20 2.97 4.03 8.24
C GLN A 20 2.48 4.79 7.01
N LEU A 21 1.89 4.06 6.07
CA LEU A 21 1.22 4.59 4.89
C LEU A 21 -0.24 4.14 4.90
N ILE A 22 -1.17 5.10 4.97
CA ILE A 22 -2.61 4.86 4.98
C ILE A 22 -3.15 5.21 3.60
N LEU A 23 -3.83 4.26 2.97
CA LEU A 23 -4.44 4.37 1.65
C LEU A 23 -5.95 4.19 1.81
N LYS A 24 -6.74 5.15 1.31
CA LYS A 24 -8.20 5.04 1.30
C LYS A 24 -8.72 5.17 -0.12
N SER A 25 -9.64 4.29 -0.46
CA SER A 25 -10.35 4.27 -1.74
C SER A 25 -11.82 3.97 -1.48
N LEU A 26 -12.71 4.65 -2.20
CA LEU A 26 -14.14 4.41 -2.34
C LEU A 26 -14.44 3.60 -3.61
N GLY A 27 -13.45 3.47 -4.50
CA GLY A 27 -13.52 2.67 -5.71
C GLY A 27 -13.15 1.21 -5.47
N GLU A 28 -13.40 0.35 -6.46
CA GLU A 28 -13.04 -1.07 -6.37
C GLU A 28 -11.53 -1.28 -6.46
N GLU A 29 -10.82 -0.41 -7.19
CA GLU A 29 -9.39 -0.53 -7.44
C GLU A 29 -8.65 0.73 -6.98
N GLY A 30 -7.46 0.53 -6.43
CA GLY A 30 -6.58 1.60 -6.00
C GLY A 30 -5.12 1.27 -6.32
N TYR A 31 -4.37 2.31 -6.67
CA TYR A 31 -2.96 2.18 -7.01
C TYR A 31 -2.16 3.39 -6.53
N ILE A 32 -0.94 3.11 -6.06
CA ILE A 32 0.07 4.13 -5.76
C ILE A 32 1.47 3.62 -6.10
N ARG A 33 2.30 4.50 -6.65
CA ARG A 33 3.73 4.27 -6.84
C ARG A 33 4.54 5.43 -6.27
N PHE A 34 5.60 5.10 -5.54
CA PHE A 34 6.40 6.07 -4.81
C PHE A 34 7.85 5.61 -4.66
N THR A 35 8.75 6.53 -4.32
CA THR A 35 10.13 6.22 -3.96
C THR A 35 10.40 6.48 -2.49
N ILE A 36 11.29 5.68 -1.90
CA ILE A 36 11.82 5.88 -0.55
C ILE A 36 13.31 6.20 -0.60
N SER A 37 13.77 7.20 0.15
CA SER A 37 15.18 7.61 0.14
C SER A 37 16.09 6.75 1.02
N THR A 38 15.55 6.12 2.05
CA THR A 38 16.28 5.32 3.05
C THR A 38 15.65 3.94 3.23
N TYR A 39 16.45 2.95 3.62
CA TYR A 39 15.96 1.64 4.03
C TYR A 39 14.81 1.80 5.03
N THR A 40 13.67 1.18 4.73
CA THR A 40 12.44 1.40 5.47
C THR A 40 11.67 0.10 5.60
N LYS A 41 11.19 -0.18 6.81
CA LYS A 41 10.09 -1.11 7.07
C LYS A 41 8.80 -0.30 7.16
N LEU A 42 7.96 -0.39 6.15
CA LEU A 42 6.72 0.37 6.01
C LEU A 42 5.53 -0.50 6.40
N LYS A 43 4.67 -0.02 7.30
CA LYS A 43 3.35 -0.62 7.53
C LYS A 43 2.31 0.09 6.66
N VAL A 44 1.74 -0.63 5.72
CA VAL A 44 0.68 -0.12 4.84
C VAL A 44 -0.67 -0.48 5.43
N LEU A 45 -1.62 0.45 5.40
CA LEU A 45 -3.01 0.32 5.87
C LEU A 45 -3.94 0.71 4.73
N ILE A 46 -4.71 -0.22 4.19
CA ILE A 46 -5.74 0.04 3.18
C ILE A 46 -7.10 0.10 3.86
N GLY A 47 -7.90 1.14 3.60
CA GLY A 47 -9.19 1.42 4.25
C GLY A 47 -10.33 0.48 3.90
N THR A 48 -10.11 -0.83 4.02
CA THR A 48 -11.10 -1.89 3.88
C THR A 48 -10.72 -3.07 4.75
N GLU A 49 -11.70 -3.82 5.25
CA GLU A 49 -11.45 -5.01 6.07
C GLU A 49 -10.92 -6.19 5.26
N VAL A 50 -11.30 -6.30 3.98
CA VAL A 50 -10.94 -7.43 3.12
C VAL A 50 -10.60 -6.95 1.72
N LEU A 51 -9.42 -7.35 1.25
CA LEU A 51 -8.99 -7.15 -0.13
C LEU A 51 -9.36 -8.37 -0.99
N LYS A 52 -9.77 -8.11 -2.23
CA LYS A 52 -9.91 -9.14 -3.26
C LYS A 52 -8.52 -9.60 -3.73
N SER A 53 -7.65 -8.63 -4.00
CA SER A 53 -6.26 -8.88 -4.42
C SER A 53 -5.35 -7.74 -3.97
N LEU A 54 -4.08 -8.07 -3.78
CA LEU A 54 -3.02 -7.13 -3.43
C LEU A 54 -1.74 -7.53 -4.16
N THR A 55 -1.20 -6.59 -4.94
CA THR A 55 0.08 -6.74 -5.63
C THR A 55 1.02 -5.66 -5.13
N VAL A 56 2.20 -6.08 -4.66
CA VAL A 56 3.26 -5.17 -4.22
C VAL A 56 4.46 -5.37 -5.12
N CYS A 57 5.06 -4.29 -5.58
CA CYS A 57 6.29 -4.31 -6.38
C CYS A 57 7.35 -3.46 -5.69
N VAL A 58 8.58 -3.97 -5.57
CA VAL A 58 9.73 -3.22 -5.05
C VAL A 58 10.87 -3.34 -6.04
N ASN A 59 11.31 -2.22 -6.62
CA ASN A 59 12.35 -2.16 -7.66
C ASN A 59 12.09 -3.15 -8.81
N ASP A 60 10.87 -3.16 -9.32
CA ASP A 60 10.44 -4.04 -10.42
C ASP A 60 10.46 -5.55 -10.09
N VAL A 61 10.63 -5.90 -8.80
CA VAL A 61 10.41 -7.26 -8.27
C VAL A 61 8.99 -7.35 -7.71
N TYR A 62 8.17 -8.21 -8.32
CA TYR A 62 6.77 -8.41 -7.97
C TYR A 62 6.62 -9.43 -6.84
N GLN A 63 5.85 -9.06 -5.82
CA GLN A 63 5.31 -9.94 -4.82
C GLN A 63 3.78 -9.86 -4.87
N GLU A 64 3.17 -10.89 -5.45
CA GLU A 64 1.72 -11.07 -5.42
C GLU A 64 1.34 -11.77 -4.12
N LEU A 65 0.41 -11.19 -3.37
CA LEU A 65 -0.13 -11.77 -2.15
C LEU A 65 -1.60 -12.11 -2.39
N ASP A 66 -1.82 -13.31 -2.92
CA ASP A 66 -3.17 -13.86 -3.05
C ASP A 66 -3.78 -14.06 -1.66
N TYR A 67 -4.98 -13.50 -1.46
CA TYR A 67 -5.79 -13.72 -0.27
C TYR A 67 -5.11 -13.31 1.06
N TYR A 68 -4.61 -12.08 1.10
CA TYR A 68 -4.09 -11.50 2.34
C TYR A 68 -5.25 -11.10 3.27
N ARG A 69 -5.42 -11.83 4.38
CA ARG A 69 -6.24 -11.43 5.53
C ARG A 69 -5.34 -10.78 6.59
N PRO A 70 -5.11 -9.47 6.51
CA PRO A 70 -4.41 -8.75 7.57
C PRO A 70 -5.16 -8.78 8.89
N GLU A 71 -4.46 -8.47 9.97
CA GLU A 71 -5.09 -8.09 11.23
C GLU A 71 -6.02 -6.89 11.00
N VAL A 72 -7.33 -7.13 11.05
CA VAL A 72 -8.35 -6.08 10.93
C VAL A 72 -8.45 -5.36 12.26
N LYS A 73 -8.05 -4.09 12.27
CA LYS A 73 -8.30 -3.17 13.37
C LYS A 73 -8.83 -1.87 12.79
N ASP A 74 -9.98 -1.42 13.29
CA ASP A 74 -10.61 -0.16 12.90
C ASP A 74 -10.93 -0.03 11.40
N GLY A 75 -11.25 -1.14 10.71
CA GLY A 75 -11.67 -1.14 9.31
C GLY A 75 -10.53 -1.16 8.28
N PHE A 76 -9.30 -1.48 8.68
CA PHE A 76 -8.14 -1.47 7.78
C PHE A 76 -7.52 -2.85 7.53
N SER A 77 -7.07 -3.03 6.29
CA SER A 77 -6.23 -4.11 5.85
C SER A 77 -4.76 -3.69 5.94
N SER A 78 -3.95 -4.36 6.77
CA SER A 78 -2.57 -3.95 7.06
C SER A 78 -1.48 -4.95 6.69
N PHE A 79 -0.49 -4.57 5.87
CA PHE A 79 0.69 -5.39 5.55
C PHE A 79 2.00 -4.63 5.79
N GLU A 80 3.11 -5.34 5.79
CA GLU A 80 4.45 -4.76 5.92
C GLU A 80 5.23 -4.90 4.61
N ILE A 81 5.93 -3.84 4.21
CA ILE A 81 6.90 -3.83 3.13
C ILE A 81 8.27 -3.56 3.73
N VAL A 82 9.26 -4.37 3.41
CA VAL A 82 10.67 -4.07 3.68
C VAL A 82 11.31 -3.68 2.37
N ALA A 83 11.83 -2.46 2.28
CA ALA A 83 12.41 -1.94 1.05
C ALA A 83 13.76 -1.26 1.29
N PRO A 84 14.74 -1.47 0.39
CA PRO A 84 16.07 -0.88 0.51
C PRO A 84 16.05 0.64 0.25
N SER A 85 17.14 1.32 0.60
CA SER A 85 17.32 2.74 0.27
C SER A 85 17.20 2.96 -1.24
N ARG A 86 16.56 4.06 -1.65
CA ARG A 86 16.31 4.44 -3.04
C ARG A 86 15.41 3.46 -3.81
N ALA A 87 14.58 2.69 -3.10
CA ALA A 87 13.65 1.79 -3.75
C ALA A 87 12.45 2.53 -4.35
N THR A 88 11.98 2.04 -5.50
CA THR A 88 10.66 2.38 -6.06
C THR A 88 9.68 1.29 -5.64
N ILE A 89 8.54 1.68 -5.09
CA ILE A 89 7.51 0.77 -4.60
C ILE A 89 6.21 1.06 -5.35
N GLY A 90 5.56 0.01 -5.84
CA GLY A 90 4.20 0.05 -6.39
C GLY A 90 3.28 -0.79 -5.53
N ILE A 91 2.09 -0.27 -5.23
CA ILE A 91 1.03 -0.99 -4.54
C ILE A 91 -0.21 -0.89 -5.39
N TYR A 92 -0.72 -2.03 -5.84
CA TYR A 92 -2.02 -2.17 -6.50
C TYR A 92 -2.90 -3.03 -5.62
N PHE A 93 -4.16 -2.62 -5.44
CA PHE A 93 -5.11 -3.41 -4.67
C PHE A 93 -6.51 -3.32 -5.28
N CYS A 94 -7.28 -4.38 -5.07
CA CYS A 94 -8.68 -4.46 -5.38
C CYS A 94 -9.46 -4.81 -4.10
N GLN A 95 -10.58 -4.14 -3.86
CA GLN A 95 -11.39 -4.28 -2.66
C GLN A 95 -12.87 -4.56 -2.98
N TYR A 96 -13.60 -5.04 -1.98
CA TYR A 96 -15.06 -5.11 -2.08
C TYR A 96 -15.65 -3.71 -1.86
N ILE A 97 -16.53 -3.26 -2.77
CA ILE A 97 -17.40 -2.10 -2.54
C ILE A 97 -18.64 -2.63 -1.81
N GLY A 98 -18.93 -2.06 -0.64
CA GLY A 98 -20.13 -2.33 0.16
C GLY A 98 -21.31 -1.43 -0.18
#